data_AF-A5CYP9-F1
#
_entry.id   AF-A5CYP9-F1
#
_cell.length_a   1.000
_cell.length_b   1.000
_cell.length_c   1.000
_cell.angle_alpha   90.00
_cell.angle_beta   90.00
_cell.angle_gamma   90.00
#
_symmetry.space_group_name_H-M   'P 1'
#
loop_
_entity.id
_entity.type
_entity.pdbx_description
1 polymer ?
#
loop_
_entity_poly.entity_id
_entity_poly.type
_entity_poly.pdbx_seq_one_letter_code
_entity_poly.pdbx_strand_id
1 'polypeptide(L)'
;MRAVARENPKLQGIFEQVDFNARAAGQPIIDNDRLYNLIQILSRHRLGLKDVEADILGRAYEYLLRKFAEGQGQSAGEFYTPSEVAWLMALILRPRPGDEIYDPACGSGGLLIKSVLACRDAYGTDSQTAPVKIYGQEINYTTFAMAKMNAFIHDLEAEIRLGDTMARPAFTNPDGSLRVFDKVTANPMWNRDTINPFNHPEEIFDLWKQKKESATSGCCPWTTGGPTCSRFPTNSPTPTVPIPSGPTLSF
;
A
#
# COMPACT_ATOMS: atom_id res chain seq x y z
N MET A 1 -17.39 11.44 -17.12
CA MET A 1 -16.12 10.82 -16.63
C MET A 1 -14.88 11.45 -17.26
N ARG A 2 -14.65 11.36 -18.58
CA ARG A 2 -13.45 11.93 -19.23
C ARG A 2 -13.26 13.44 -19.02
N ALA A 3 -14.35 14.21 -19.00
CA ALA A 3 -14.30 15.65 -18.68
C ALA A 3 -13.76 15.90 -17.26
N VAL A 4 -14.15 15.10 -16.26
CA VAL A 4 -13.68 15.23 -14.86
C VAL A 4 -12.17 14.97 -14.79
N ALA A 5 -11.66 13.96 -15.51
CA ALA A 5 -10.23 13.66 -15.58
C ALA A 5 -9.43 14.82 -16.19
N ARG A 6 -10.00 15.50 -17.21
CA ARG A 6 -9.35 16.62 -17.89
C ARG A 6 -9.21 17.84 -16.98
N GLU A 7 -10.26 18.15 -16.23
CA GLU A 7 -10.25 19.30 -15.29
C GLU A 7 -9.44 19.01 -14.02
N ASN A 8 -9.12 17.75 -13.72
CA ASN A 8 -8.41 17.34 -12.51
C ASN A 8 -7.15 16.53 -12.85
N PRO A 9 -5.97 17.17 -12.96
CA PRO A 9 -4.71 16.49 -13.27
C PRO A 9 -4.41 15.30 -12.36
N LYS A 10 -4.78 15.39 -11.07
CA LYS A 10 -4.63 14.31 -10.07
C LYS A 10 -5.39 13.03 -10.48
N LEU A 11 -6.50 13.15 -11.20
CA LEU A 11 -7.37 12.04 -11.61
C LEU A 11 -7.13 11.56 -13.05
N GLN A 12 -6.10 12.07 -13.73
CA GLN A 12 -5.70 11.56 -15.05
C GLN A 12 -5.28 10.09 -14.96
N GLY A 13 -5.66 9.30 -15.98
CA GLY A 13 -5.44 7.86 -16.04
C GLY A 13 -6.35 7.01 -15.14
N ILE A 14 -7.28 7.59 -14.37
CA ILE A 14 -8.19 6.82 -13.53
C ILE A 14 -9.44 6.38 -14.32
N PHE A 15 -10.04 7.31 -15.05
CA PHE A 15 -11.34 7.12 -15.70
C PHE A 15 -11.26 6.55 -17.12
N GLU A 16 -10.07 6.17 -17.58
CA GLU A 16 -9.82 5.68 -18.93
C GLU A 16 -10.13 4.18 -19.07
N GLN A 17 -10.21 3.44 -17.96
CA GLN A 17 -10.37 1.99 -17.95
C GLN A 17 -11.81 1.52 -18.22
N VAL A 18 -12.83 2.24 -17.76
CA VAL A 18 -14.21 1.74 -17.79
C VAL A 18 -14.98 2.35 -18.95
N ASP A 19 -15.21 1.54 -19.98
CA ASP A 19 -16.18 1.85 -21.02
C ASP A 19 -17.54 1.26 -20.68
N PHE A 20 -18.42 2.10 -20.13
CA PHE A 20 -19.80 1.73 -19.79
C PHE A 20 -20.66 1.41 -21.02
N ASN A 21 -20.22 1.78 -22.23
CA ASN A 21 -20.91 1.48 -23.49
C ASN A 21 -20.32 0.27 -24.22
N ALA A 22 -19.37 -0.44 -23.59
CA ALA A 22 -18.72 -1.59 -24.20
C ALA A 22 -19.75 -2.68 -24.56
N ARG A 23 -19.55 -3.30 -25.74
CA ARG A 23 -20.41 -4.36 -26.27
C ARG A 23 -19.62 -5.64 -26.50
N ALA A 24 -20.16 -6.77 -26.06
CA ALA A 24 -19.66 -8.10 -26.37
C ALA A 24 -20.68 -8.80 -27.28
N ALA A 25 -20.25 -9.26 -28.46
CA ALA A 25 -21.11 -9.91 -29.45
C ALA A 25 -22.38 -9.10 -29.81
N GLY A 26 -22.27 -7.77 -29.89
CA GLY A 26 -23.38 -6.86 -30.21
C GLY A 26 -24.32 -6.53 -29.05
N GLN A 27 -24.17 -7.19 -27.90
CA GLN A 27 -24.93 -6.93 -26.68
C GLN A 27 -24.14 -6.02 -25.72
N PRO A 28 -24.79 -5.11 -24.99
CA PRO A 28 -24.12 -4.34 -23.94
C PRO A 28 -23.54 -5.27 -22.87
N ILE A 29 -22.26 -5.06 -22.50
CA ILE A 29 -21.63 -5.81 -21.39
C ILE A 29 -22.30 -5.45 -20.06
N ILE A 30 -22.65 -4.17 -19.90
CA ILE A 30 -23.42 -3.66 -18.78
C ILE A 30 -24.76 -3.18 -19.32
N ASP A 31 -25.84 -3.75 -18.78
CA ASP A 31 -27.19 -3.36 -19.15
C ASP A 31 -27.54 -1.96 -18.60
N ASN A 32 -28.25 -1.17 -19.40
CA ASN A 32 -28.58 0.22 -19.07
C ASN A 32 -29.51 0.29 -17.85
N ASP A 33 -30.45 -0.65 -17.68
CA ASP A 33 -31.35 -0.65 -16.54
C ASP A 33 -30.59 -0.96 -15.24
N ARG A 34 -29.60 -1.85 -15.31
CA ARG A 34 -28.68 -2.09 -14.18
C ARG A 34 -27.89 -0.85 -13.80
N LEU A 35 -27.35 -0.12 -14.79
CA LEU A 35 -26.61 1.11 -14.55
C LEU A 35 -27.52 2.20 -13.95
N TYR A 36 -28.72 2.35 -14.50
CA TYR A 36 -29.73 3.27 -13.97
C TYR A 36 -30.06 2.95 -12.51
N ASN A 37 -30.37 1.70 -12.20
CA ASN A 37 -30.70 1.26 -10.84
C ASN A 37 -29.54 1.51 -9.86
N LEU A 38 -28.29 1.26 -10.28
CA LEU A 38 -27.12 1.56 -9.47
C LEU A 38 -27.00 3.06 -9.17
N ILE A 39 -27.16 3.91 -10.19
CA ILE A 39 -27.12 5.37 -10.03
C ILE A 39 -28.24 5.82 -9.09
N GLN A 40 -29.45 5.27 -9.21
CA GLN A 40 -30.57 5.59 -8.33
C GLN A 40 -30.29 5.21 -6.87
N ILE A 41 -29.67 4.05 -6.62
CA ILE A 41 -29.30 3.63 -5.26
C ILE A 41 -28.26 4.59 -4.66
N LEU A 42 -27.21 4.92 -5.42
CA LEU A 42 -26.16 5.83 -4.96
C LEU A 42 -26.69 7.26 -4.75
N SER A 43 -27.62 7.71 -5.59
CA SER A 43 -28.20 9.05 -5.52
C SER A 43 -29.14 9.28 -4.32
N ARG A 44 -29.54 8.21 -3.61
CA ARG A 44 -30.31 8.33 -2.35
C ARG A 44 -29.48 8.96 -1.22
N HIS A 45 -28.16 8.91 -1.33
CA HIS A 45 -27.24 9.43 -0.33
C HIS A 45 -26.42 10.56 -0.93
N ARG A 46 -26.24 11.65 -0.16
CA ARG A 46 -25.30 12.71 -0.51
C ARG A 46 -23.91 12.26 -0.11
N LEU A 47 -23.12 11.79 -1.08
CA LEU A 47 -21.78 11.20 -0.85
C LEU A 47 -20.64 12.18 -1.18
N GLY A 48 -20.87 13.49 -1.07
CA GLY A 48 -19.82 14.48 -1.27
C GLY A 48 -18.82 14.49 -0.12
N LEU A 49 -17.56 14.85 -0.39
CA LEU A 49 -16.52 15.08 0.63
C LEU A 49 -16.91 16.11 1.70
N LYS A 50 -17.89 16.97 1.41
CA LYS A 50 -18.46 17.96 2.34
C LYS A 50 -19.69 17.44 3.10
N ASP A 51 -20.32 16.39 2.60
CA ASP A 51 -21.55 15.82 3.15
C ASP A 51 -21.25 14.61 4.06
N VAL A 52 -20.12 13.93 3.84
CA VAL A 52 -19.68 12.74 4.58
C VAL A 52 -18.20 12.86 4.89
N GLU A 53 -17.81 12.49 6.11
CA GLU A 53 -16.41 12.41 6.50
C GLU A 53 -15.63 11.45 5.59
N ALA A 54 -14.46 11.88 5.12
CA ALA A 54 -13.60 11.10 4.23
C ALA A 54 -13.30 9.69 4.79
N ASP A 55 -13.23 9.56 6.11
CA ASP A 55 -13.01 8.29 6.80
C ASP A 55 -14.18 7.30 6.62
N ILE A 56 -15.44 7.77 6.62
CA ILE A 56 -16.61 6.92 6.36
C ILE A 56 -16.61 6.45 4.91
N LEU A 57 -16.39 7.35 3.96
CA LEU A 57 -16.34 7.01 2.53
C LEU A 57 -15.18 6.07 2.22
N GLY A 58 -14.01 6.30 2.83
CA GLY A 58 -12.83 5.45 2.73
C GLY A 58 -13.10 4.02 3.21
N ARG A 59 -13.66 3.87 4.43
CA ARG A 59 -14.05 2.55 4.94
C ARG A 59 -15.07 1.83 4.06
N ALA A 60 -16.04 2.56 3.52
CA ALA A 60 -17.02 1.98 2.60
C ALA A 60 -16.37 1.51 1.29
N TYR A 61 -15.44 2.30 0.75
CA TYR A 61 -14.69 1.94 -0.46
C TYR A 61 -13.80 0.72 -0.23
N GLU A 62 -13.05 0.67 0.88
CA GLU A 62 -12.26 -0.51 1.27
C GLU A 62 -13.12 -1.77 1.45
N TYR A 63 -14.31 -1.62 2.05
CA TYR A 63 -15.25 -2.73 2.17
C TYR A 63 -15.67 -3.26 0.79
N LEU A 64 -15.96 -2.38 -0.17
CA LEU A 64 -16.29 -2.77 -1.54
C LEU A 64 -15.11 -3.44 -2.23
N LEU A 65 -13.89 -2.89 -2.13
CA LEU A 65 -12.68 -3.49 -2.68
C LEU A 65 -12.46 -4.91 -2.14
N ARG A 66 -12.61 -5.09 -0.82
CA ARG A 66 -12.54 -6.41 -0.19
C ARG A 66 -13.59 -7.37 -0.75
N LYS A 67 -14.85 -6.93 -0.89
CA LYS A 67 -15.92 -7.77 -1.43
C LYS A 67 -15.68 -8.16 -2.89
N PHE A 68 -15.09 -7.27 -3.68
CA PHE A 68 -14.68 -7.60 -5.05
C PHE A 68 -13.53 -8.61 -5.09
N ALA A 69 -12.55 -8.49 -4.19
CA ALA A 69 -11.46 -9.46 -4.08
C ALA A 69 -11.97 -10.85 -3.66
N GLU A 70 -12.86 -10.92 -2.65
CA GLU A 70 -13.50 -12.17 -2.20
C GLU A 70 -14.31 -12.85 -3.33
N GLY A 71 -14.99 -12.06 -4.18
CA GLY A 71 -15.85 -12.57 -5.25
C GLY A 71 -15.11 -13.08 -6.49
N GLN A 72 -13.84 -12.71 -6.71
CA GLN A 72 -13.09 -13.09 -7.92
C GLN A 72 -12.36 -14.44 -7.81
N GLY A 73 -12.37 -15.10 -6.65
CA GLY A 73 -11.86 -16.47 -6.48
C GLY A 73 -10.35 -16.66 -6.69
N GLN A 74 -9.62 -15.64 -7.14
CA GLN A 74 -8.16 -15.59 -7.09
C GLN A 74 -7.72 -15.47 -5.63
N SER A 75 -6.59 -16.07 -5.27
CA SER A 75 -6.03 -16.08 -3.92
C SER A 75 -6.06 -14.66 -3.36
N ALA A 76 -7.00 -14.37 -2.45
CA ALA A 76 -7.34 -13.00 -2.06
C ALA A 76 -6.14 -12.18 -1.51
N GLY A 77 -5.08 -12.86 -1.06
CA GLY A 77 -3.83 -12.25 -0.62
C GLY A 77 -2.88 -11.76 -1.74
N GLU A 78 -3.13 -12.08 -3.01
CA GLU A 78 -2.31 -11.64 -4.14
C GLU A 78 -2.58 -10.18 -4.55
N PHE A 79 -3.80 -9.68 -4.36
CA PHE A 79 -4.19 -8.33 -4.82
C PHE A 79 -4.65 -7.40 -3.70
N TYR A 80 -4.97 -7.93 -2.53
CA TYR A 80 -5.48 -7.16 -1.41
C TYR A 80 -4.90 -7.65 -0.08
N THR A 81 -4.23 -6.75 0.64
CA THR A 81 -3.82 -7.03 2.02
C THR A 81 -5.01 -6.88 2.95
N PRO A 82 -5.39 -7.91 3.74
CA PRO A 82 -6.45 -7.80 4.72
C PRO A 82 -6.25 -6.59 5.63
N SER A 83 -7.34 -5.91 6.00
CA SER A 83 -7.25 -4.62 6.70
C SER A 83 -6.52 -4.75 8.04
N GLU A 84 -6.71 -5.87 8.73
CA GLU A 84 -6.08 -6.17 10.02
C GLU A 84 -4.56 -6.30 9.87
N VAL A 85 -4.10 -6.93 8.79
CA VAL A 85 -2.67 -7.05 8.47
C VAL A 85 -2.10 -5.69 8.09
N ALA A 86 -2.81 -4.91 7.28
CA ALA A 86 -2.38 -3.56 6.90
C ALA A 86 -2.24 -2.63 8.12
N TRP A 87 -3.20 -2.68 9.05
CA TRP A 87 -3.12 -1.95 10.33
C TRP A 87 -1.95 -2.42 11.18
N LEU A 88 -1.76 -3.73 11.32
CA LEU A 88 -0.62 -4.28 12.07
C LEU A 88 0.72 -3.79 11.49
N MET A 89 0.88 -3.85 10.17
CA MET A 89 2.09 -3.38 9.48
C MET A 89 2.30 -1.88 9.70
N ALA A 90 1.25 -1.06 9.59
CA ALA A 90 1.33 0.38 9.85
C ALA A 90 1.72 0.70 11.30
N LEU A 91 1.17 -0.03 12.27
CA LEU A 91 1.50 0.12 13.70
C LEU A 91 2.94 -0.30 14.01
N ILE A 92 3.48 -1.31 13.34
CA ILE A 92 4.89 -1.70 13.46
C ILE A 92 5.80 -0.65 12.82
N LEU A 93 5.40 -0.13 11.65
CA LEU A 93 6.14 0.87 10.89
C LEU A 93 6.34 2.17 11.68
N ARG A 94 5.37 2.51 12.54
CA ARG A 94 5.34 3.71 13.39
C ARG A 94 5.73 4.99 12.63
N PRO A 95 4.93 5.37 11.62
CA PRO A 95 5.17 6.58 10.85
C PRO A 95 5.03 7.82 11.74
N ARG A 96 5.86 8.82 11.45
CA ARG A 96 5.91 10.11 12.13
C ARG A 96 5.48 11.23 11.18
N PRO A 97 4.99 12.36 11.71
CA PRO A 97 4.73 13.54 10.92
C PRO A 97 5.93 13.93 10.06
N GLY A 98 5.70 14.14 8.76
CA GLY A 98 6.73 14.51 7.79
C GLY A 98 7.51 13.35 7.16
N ASP A 99 7.33 12.11 7.62
CA ASP A 99 7.99 10.95 7.02
C ASP A 99 7.56 10.76 5.55
N GLU A 100 8.52 10.33 4.74
CA GLU A 100 8.29 9.82 3.38
C GLU A 100 8.22 8.29 3.40
N ILE A 101 7.07 7.74 3.04
CA ILE A 101 6.79 6.29 3.06
C ILE A 101 6.63 5.78 1.64
N TYR A 102 7.33 4.71 1.31
CA TYR A 102 7.30 4.09 0.00
C TYR A 102 6.78 2.65 0.02
N ASP A 103 5.95 2.30 -0.97
CA ASP A 103 5.55 0.93 -1.26
C ASP A 103 5.86 0.55 -2.73
N PRO A 104 6.86 -0.32 -2.98
CA PRO A 104 7.28 -0.73 -4.32
C PRO A 104 6.28 -1.65 -5.05
N ALA A 105 5.25 -2.16 -4.38
CA ALA A 105 4.23 -3.02 -4.96
C ALA A 105 2.87 -2.69 -4.33
N CYS A 106 2.48 -1.42 -4.46
CA CYS A 106 1.45 -0.83 -3.60
C CYS A 106 0.03 -1.37 -3.83
N GLY A 107 -0.23 -2.10 -4.93
CA GLY A 107 -1.53 -2.69 -5.20
C GLY A 107 -2.63 -1.64 -5.22
N SER A 108 -3.61 -1.77 -4.33
CA SER A 108 -4.71 -0.81 -4.14
C SER A 108 -4.38 0.36 -3.19
N GLY A 109 -3.12 0.49 -2.75
CA GLY A 109 -2.64 1.56 -1.87
C GLY A 109 -3.00 1.40 -0.39
N GLY A 110 -3.59 0.26 0.01
CA GLY A 110 -4.10 0.05 1.37
C GLY A 110 -3.04 0.22 2.48
N LEU A 111 -1.83 -0.34 2.31
CA LEU A 111 -0.76 -0.21 3.31
C LEU A 111 -0.30 1.23 3.49
N LEU A 112 -0.17 1.98 2.38
CA LEU A 112 0.21 3.39 2.41
C LEU A 112 -0.85 4.23 3.15
N ILE A 113 -2.13 4.01 2.84
CA ILE A 113 -3.23 4.73 3.49
C ILE A 113 -3.27 4.41 4.98
N LYS A 114 -3.18 3.13 5.38
CA LYS A 114 -3.13 2.75 6.81
C LYS A 114 -1.93 3.35 7.53
N SER A 115 -0.81 3.51 6.86
CA SER A 115 0.35 4.19 7.44
C SER A 115 0.04 5.66 7.76
N VAL A 116 -0.64 6.38 6.86
CA VAL A 116 -1.07 7.76 7.14
C VAL A 116 -2.09 7.81 8.27
N LEU A 117 -3.10 6.92 8.25
CA LEU A 117 -4.12 6.87 9.30
C LEU A 117 -3.51 6.55 10.67
N ALA A 118 -2.60 5.58 10.77
CA ALA A 118 -1.90 5.27 12.02
C ALA A 118 -1.07 6.45 12.55
N CYS A 119 -0.47 7.25 11.65
CA CYS A 119 0.19 8.49 12.06
C CYS A 119 -0.81 9.52 12.62
N ARG A 120 -1.96 9.69 11.96
CA ARG A 120 -3.01 10.61 12.41
C ARG A 120 -3.58 10.18 13.77
N ASP A 121 -3.78 8.88 13.99
CA ASP A 121 -4.25 8.36 15.28
C ASP A 121 -3.24 8.60 16.42
N ALA A 122 -1.94 8.53 16.12
CA ALA A 122 -0.88 8.69 17.11
C ALA A 122 -0.53 10.17 17.42
N TYR A 123 -0.63 11.07 16.44
CA TYR A 123 -0.14 12.45 16.55
C TYR A 123 -1.21 13.52 16.30
N GLY A 124 -2.44 13.13 15.98
CA GLY A 124 -3.53 14.05 15.64
C GLY A 124 -3.43 14.59 14.21
N THR A 125 -4.40 15.45 13.86
CA THR A 125 -4.56 16.04 12.52
C THR A 125 -4.39 17.56 12.52
N ASP A 126 -3.71 18.11 13.53
CA ASP A 126 -3.56 19.56 13.66
C ASP A 126 -2.74 20.15 12.50
N SER A 127 -3.05 21.41 12.13
CA SER A 127 -2.40 22.10 11.02
C SER A 127 -0.89 22.34 11.20
N GLN A 128 -0.37 22.13 12.41
CA GLN A 128 1.07 22.21 12.70
C GLN A 128 1.81 20.89 12.45
N THR A 129 1.07 19.80 12.25
CA THR A 129 1.62 18.46 12.06
C THR A 129 1.95 18.28 10.58
N ALA A 130 3.24 18.11 10.26
CA ALA A 130 3.66 17.88 8.88
C ALA A 130 2.99 16.60 8.32
N PRO A 131 2.35 16.64 7.15
CA PRO A 131 1.69 15.48 6.60
C PRO A 131 2.71 14.41 6.20
N VAL A 132 2.38 13.15 6.44
CA VAL A 132 3.11 12.01 5.89
C VAL A 132 2.97 12.04 4.37
N LYS A 133 4.08 11.88 3.66
CA LYS A 133 4.08 11.78 2.19
C LYS A 133 4.15 10.32 1.78
N ILE A 134 3.22 9.89 0.94
CA ILE A 134 3.16 8.49 0.48
C ILE A 134 3.51 8.37 -1.00
N TYR A 135 4.35 7.39 -1.28
CA TYR A 135 4.88 7.07 -2.59
C TYR A 135 4.61 5.60 -2.90
N GLY A 136 4.18 5.30 -4.11
CA GLY A 136 3.85 3.93 -4.49
C GLY A 136 4.21 3.62 -5.93
N GLN A 137 4.58 2.38 -6.21
CA GLN A 137 4.71 1.88 -7.56
C GLN A 137 3.85 0.63 -7.74
N GLU A 138 3.17 0.54 -8.88
CA GLU A 138 2.30 -0.59 -9.22
C GLU A 138 2.46 -0.95 -10.70
N ILE A 139 2.52 -2.25 -11.00
CA ILE A 139 2.74 -2.75 -12.35
C ILE A 139 1.43 -2.86 -13.14
N ASN A 140 0.32 -3.18 -12.47
CA ASN A 140 -0.98 -3.36 -13.10
C ASN A 140 -1.76 -2.03 -13.11
N TYR A 141 -2.20 -1.62 -14.30
CA TYR A 141 -2.94 -0.36 -14.49
C TYR A 141 -4.24 -0.29 -13.68
N THR A 142 -4.93 -1.42 -13.50
CA THR A 142 -6.20 -1.50 -12.77
C THR A 142 -6.00 -1.20 -11.29
N THR A 143 -5.05 -1.88 -10.66
CA THR A 143 -4.72 -1.69 -9.24
C THR A 143 -4.11 -0.31 -9.01
N PHE A 144 -3.29 0.19 -9.95
CA PHE A 144 -2.81 1.57 -9.97
C PHE A 144 -3.96 2.61 -9.93
N ALA A 145 -4.97 2.44 -10.78
CA ALA A 145 -6.13 3.33 -10.79
C ALA A 145 -6.92 3.23 -9.47
N MET A 146 -7.05 2.03 -8.91
CA MET A 146 -7.65 1.81 -7.59
C MET A 146 -6.87 2.52 -6.48
N ALA A 147 -5.53 2.45 -6.47
CA ALA A 147 -4.68 3.13 -5.49
C ALA A 147 -4.86 4.64 -5.51
N LYS A 148 -4.89 5.25 -6.71
CA LYS A 148 -5.14 6.69 -6.84
C LYS A 148 -6.54 7.08 -6.38
N MET A 149 -7.56 6.29 -6.71
CA MET A 149 -8.92 6.52 -6.21
C MET A 149 -9.00 6.37 -4.69
N ASN A 150 -8.31 5.38 -4.13
CA ASN A 150 -8.30 5.12 -2.70
C ASN A 150 -7.70 6.31 -1.94
N ALA A 151 -6.53 6.80 -2.37
CA ALA A 151 -5.94 8.02 -1.81
C ALA A 151 -6.87 9.23 -1.93
N PHE A 152 -7.52 9.41 -3.08
CA PHE A 152 -8.45 10.52 -3.29
C PHE A 152 -9.67 10.48 -2.37
N ILE A 153 -10.28 9.30 -2.18
CA ILE A 153 -11.46 9.13 -1.30
C ILE A 153 -11.09 9.38 0.16
N HIS A 154 -9.87 9.01 0.57
CA HIS A 154 -9.34 9.29 1.91
C HIS A 154 -8.81 10.72 2.10
N ASP A 155 -8.96 11.59 1.09
CA ASP A 155 -8.43 12.96 1.07
C ASP A 155 -6.92 13.00 1.38
N LEU A 156 -6.17 12.13 0.70
CA LEU A 156 -4.72 11.99 0.82
C LEU A 156 -4.01 12.37 -0.48
N GLU A 157 -2.90 13.08 -0.36
CA GLU A 157 -1.98 13.29 -1.47
C GLU A 157 -1.01 12.12 -1.56
N ALA A 158 -1.03 11.41 -2.69
CA ALA A 158 -0.18 10.28 -2.97
C ALA A 158 0.48 10.39 -4.33
N GLU A 159 1.78 10.09 -4.40
CA GLU A 159 2.49 9.96 -5.66
C GLU A 159 2.61 8.47 -6.01
N ILE A 160 1.70 7.99 -6.87
CA ILE A 160 1.71 6.62 -7.36
C ILE A 160 2.20 6.61 -8.81
N ARG A 161 3.13 5.71 -9.16
CA ARG A 161 3.69 5.54 -10.50
C ARG A 161 3.34 4.16 -11.06
N LEU A 162 3.01 4.13 -12.35
CA LEU A 162 2.75 2.89 -13.09
C LEU A 162 4.06 2.35 -13.66
N GLY A 163 4.40 1.09 -13.37
CA GLY A 163 5.54 0.41 -13.97
C GLY A 163 6.06 -0.75 -13.16
N ASP A 164 6.92 -1.57 -13.77
CA ASP A 164 7.62 -2.65 -13.08
C ASP A 164 8.72 -2.09 -12.18
N THR A 165 8.59 -2.24 -10.87
CA THR A 165 9.53 -1.69 -9.89
C THR A 165 10.91 -2.33 -9.93
N MET A 166 11.02 -3.61 -10.33
CA MET A 166 12.31 -4.31 -10.41
C MET A 166 13.04 -3.94 -11.69
N ALA A 167 12.34 -3.92 -12.82
CA ALA A 167 12.97 -3.62 -14.12
C ALA A 167 13.13 -2.10 -14.37
N ARG A 168 12.20 -1.28 -13.88
CA ARG A 168 12.13 0.17 -14.11
C ARG A 168 11.63 0.88 -12.84
N PRO A 169 12.48 1.02 -11.81
CA PRO A 169 12.12 1.78 -10.61
C PRO A 169 11.78 3.23 -10.99
N ALA A 170 10.60 3.69 -10.60
CA ALA A 170 10.07 5.00 -11.00
C ALA A 170 10.58 6.15 -10.12
N PHE A 171 11.09 5.85 -8.93
CA PHE A 171 11.58 6.85 -7.97
C PHE A 171 13.10 6.82 -7.89
N THR A 172 13.73 7.58 -8.78
CA THR A 172 15.19 7.73 -8.87
C THR A 172 15.61 9.19 -8.69
N ASN A 173 16.83 9.38 -8.23
CA ASN A 173 17.51 10.66 -8.20
C ASN A 173 18.03 11.03 -9.61
N PRO A 174 18.41 12.29 -9.87
CA PRO A 174 18.91 12.72 -11.18
C PRO A 174 20.17 11.98 -11.66
N ASP A 175 20.95 11.42 -10.73
CA ASP A 175 22.15 10.63 -11.01
C ASP A 175 21.84 9.15 -11.34
N GLY A 176 20.56 8.76 -11.37
CA GLY A 176 20.11 7.40 -11.63
C GLY A 176 20.09 6.50 -10.40
N SER A 177 20.53 6.96 -9.23
CA SER A 177 20.43 6.19 -7.99
C SER A 177 18.98 6.10 -7.50
N LEU A 178 18.63 5.04 -6.76
CA LEU A 178 17.29 4.90 -6.17
C LEU A 178 17.08 5.99 -5.11
N ARG A 179 15.91 6.64 -5.14
CA ARG A 179 15.51 7.57 -4.09
C ARG A 179 15.43 6.85 -2.75
N VAL A 180 15.89 7.51 -1.69
CA VAL A 180 15.80 7.02 -0.32
C VAL A 180 14.54 7.59 0.33
N PHE A 181 13.83 6.74 1.06
CA PHE A 181 12.63 7.09 1.82
C PHE A 181 12.88 6.79 3.30
N ASP A 182 12.19 7.49 4.20
CA ASP A 182 12.32 7.28 5.64
C ASP A 182 11.82 5.89 6.05
N LYS A 183 10.78 5.42 5.37
CA LYS A 183 10.13 4.13 5.67
C LYS A 183 9.69 3.43 4.39
N VAL A 184 9.72 2.11 4.43
CA VAL A 184 9.25 1.25 3.35
C VAL A 184 8.30 0.20 3.90
N THR A 185 7.18 -0.01 3.22
CA THR A 185 6.20 -1.06 3.54
C THR A 185 5.79 -1.73 2.24
N ALA A 186 5.57 -3.05 2.24
CA ALA A 186 5.23 -3.76 1.01
C ALA A 186 4.54 -5.08 1.30
N ASN A 187 3.60 -5.46 0.45
CA ASN A 187 3.06 -6.81 0.36
C ASN A 187 3.17 -7.29 -1.11
N PRO A 188 4.38 -7.65 -1.58
CA PRO A 188 4.56 -8.09 -2.95
C PRO A 188 3.84 -9.42 -3.21
N MET A 189 3.42 -9.66 -4.45
CA MET A 189 2.83 -10.95 -4.83
C MET A 189 3.82 -12.09 -4.58
N TRP A 190 3.32 -13.17 -3.97
CA TRP A 190 4.08 -14.39 -3.74
C TRP A 190 4.05 -15.23 -5.04
N ASN A 191 5.21 -15.73 -5.47
CA ASN A 191 5.38 -16.67 -6.59
C ASN A 191 5.25 -16.11 -8.03
N ARG A 192 5.95 -15.02 -8.36
CA ARG A 192 6.24 -14.70 -9.78
C ARG A 192 7.45 -15.49 -10.28
N ASP A 193 7.24 -16.37 -11.25
CA ASP A 193 8.29 -17.13 -11.97
C ASP A 193 9.29 -16.25 -12.77
N THR A 194 9.13 -14.93 -12.74
CA THR A 194 10.02 -13.99 -13.42
C THR A 194 11.39 -13.84 -12.75
N ILE A 195 11.61 -14.47 -11.59
CA ILE A 195 12.95 -14.67 -11.04
C ILE A 195 13.28 -16.14 -11.23
N ASN A 196 13.80 -16.49 -12.40
CA ASN A 196 14.58 -17.71 -12.52
C ASN A 196 15.95 -17.42 -11.88
N PRO A 197 16.25 -17.90 -10.65
CA PRO A 197 17.49 -17.57 -9.95
C PRO A 197 18.72 -18.13 -10.67
N PHE A 198 18.51 -18.98 -11.68
CA PHE A 198 19.56 -19.62 -12.46
C PHE A 198 20.12 -18.76 -13.60
N ASN A 199 19.47 -17.65 -13.97
CA ASN A 199 19.94 -16.84 -15.11
C ASN A 199 20.84 -15.65 -14.72
N HIS A 200 20.68 -15.05 -13.53
CA HIS A 200 21.54 -13.92 -13.09
C HIS A 200 21.76 -13.93 -11.56
N PRO A 201 22.43 -14.96 -11.00
CA PRO A 201 22.67 -15.04 -9.56
C PRO A 201 23.59 -13.93 -9.01
N GLU A 202 24.38 -13.27 -9.86
CA GLU A 202 25.39 -12.28 -9.43
C GLU A 202 24.83 -10.85 -9.36
N GLU A 203 23.92 -10.47 -10.26
CA GLU A 203 23.37 -9.11 -10.34
C GLU A 203 22.46 -8.75 -9.15
N ILE A 204 21.70 -9.72 -8.63
CA ILE A 204 20.84 -9.51 -7.46
C ILE A 204 21.67 -9.41 -6.17
N PHE A 205 22.71 -10.23 -6.02
CA PHE A 205 23.55 -10.20 -4.82
C PHE A 205 24.46 -8.96 -4.75
N ASP A 206 24.91 -8.42 -5.88
CA ASP A 206 25.79 -7.26 -5.91
C ASP A 206 25.07 -5.93 -5.68
N LEU A 207 23.82 -5.79 -6.15
CA LEU A 207 22.95 -4.65 -5.82
C LEU A 207 22.72 -4.51 -4.30
N TRP A 208 22.69 -5.64 -3.57
CA TRP A 208 22.49 -5.66 -2.11
C TRP A 208 23.79 -5.68 -1.31
N LYS A 209 24.91 -6.18 -1.85
CA LYS A 209 26.23 -6.12 -1.20
C LYS A 209 26.82 -4.73 -1.20
N GLN A 210 26.71 -3.96 -2.29
CA GLN A 210 27.22 -2.58 -2.33
C GLN A 210 26.58 -1.66 -1.27
N LYS A 211 25.38 -2.01 -0.77
CA LYS A 211 24.67 -1.23 0.26
C LYS A 211 24.85 -1.74 1.69
N LYS A 212 25.54 -2.87 1.91
CA LYS A 212 25.76 -3.40 3.27
C LYS A 212 26.86 -2.67 4.04
N GLU A 213 27.69 -1.87 3.37
CA GLU A 213 28.69 -1.03 4.02
C GLU A 213 28.11 0.29 4.59
N SER A 214 26.85 0.63 4.29
CA SER A 214 26.25 1.92 4.69
C SER A 214 24.93 1.84 5.46
N ALA A 215 24.41 0.66 5.80
CA ALA A 215 23.18 0.52 6.57
C ALA A 215 23.28 -0.54 7.68
N THR A 216 23.18 -0.07 8.93
CA THR A 216 23.05 -0.91 10.12
C THR A 216 21.71 -1.64 10.13
N SER A 217 21.80 -2.97 10.08
CA SER A 217 20.87 -3.98 10.64
C SER A 217 19.36 -3.81 10.37
N GLY A 218 18.87 -4.53 9.35
CA GLY A 218 17.48 -4.97 9.22
C GLY A 218 17.41 -6.20 8.32
N CYS A 219 17.14 -7.37 8.90
CA CYS A 219 17.16 -8.66 8.21
C CYS A 219 15.85 -8.87 7.43
N CYS A 220 15.91 -8.99 6.10
CA CYS A 220 14.80 -9.41 5.25
C CYS A 220 14.88 -10.94 5.02
N PRO A 221 13.87 -11.75 5.37
CA PRO A 221 13.88 -13.19 5.11
C PRO A 221 13.24 -13.47 3.74
N TRP A 222 13.97 -13.21 2.66
CA TRP A 222 13.54 -13.61 1.32
C TRP A 222 14.56 -14.55 0.68
N THR A 223 14.73 -15.74 1.26
CA THR A 223 15.25 -16.94 0.58
C THR A 223 14.89 -18.19 1.38
N THR A 224 14.06 -19.06 0.81
CA THR A 224 13.89 -20.44 1.28
C THR A 224 14.96 -21.32 0.64
N GLY A 225 15.95 -21.77 1.42
CA GLY A 225 16.91 -22.78 0.92
C GLY A 225 18.28 -22.93 1.62
N GLY A 226 18.35 -23.01 2.95
CA GLY A 226 19.44 -23.63 3.75
C GLY A 226 20.75 -22.85 4.02
N PRO A 227 21.63 -23.30 4.95
CA PRO A 227 21.42 -24.10 6.16
C PRO A 227 21.45 -23.24 7.46
N THR A 228 20.79 -23.75 8.51
CA THR A 228 21.02 -23.47 9.94
C THR A 228 21.37 -22.03 10.35
N CYS A 229 20.34 -21.37 10.88
CA CYS A 229 20.44 -20.31 11.89
C CYS A 229 21.49 -20.69 12.94
N SER A 230 22.68 -20.12 12.85
CA SER A 230 23.71 -20.25 13.86
C SER A 230 24.30 -18.86 14.14
N ARG A 231 24.34 -18.54 15.44
CA ARG A 231 24.95 -17.38 16.11
C ARG A 231 24.13 -16.09 16.13
N PHE A 232 23.31 -15.96 17.18
CA PHE A 232 23.16 -14.68 17.87
C PHE A 232 24.44 -14.39 18.67
N PRO A 233 25.12 -13.25 18.51
CA PRO A 233 26.02 -12.73 19.54
C PRO A 233 25.17 -12.03 20.60
N THR A 234 25.06 -12.64 21.78
CA THR A 234 24.65 -11.95 23.00
C THR A 234 25.76 -11.00 23.40
N ASN A 235 25.58 -9.70 23.16
CA ASN A 235 26.36 -8.66 23.84
C ASN A 235 25.57 -7.35 23.87
N SER A 236 24.69 -7.22 24.86
CA SER A 236 24.40 -5.93 25.49
C SER A 236 24.17 -6.19 26.99
N PRO A 237 24.77 -5.37 27.88
CA PRO A 237 24.60 -5.55 29.32
C PRO A 237 23.15 -5.25 29.68
N THR A 238 22.51 -6.19 30.36
CA THR A 238 21.15 -6.08 30.87
C THR A 238 21.10 -5.00 31.96
N PRO A 239 20.28 -3.95 31.86
CA PRO A 239 20.01 -3.10 33.00
C PRO A 239 19.05 -3.85 33.94
N THR A 240 19.56 -4.28 35.10
CA THR A 240 18.75 -4.82 36.19
C THR A 240 17.91 -3.71 36.80
N VAL A 241 16.61 -3.70 36.48
CA VAL A 241 15.60 -2.92 37.21
C VAL A 241 15.13 -3.77 38.39
N PRO A 242 15.24 -3.32 39.66
CA PRO A 242 14.70 -4.06 40.79
C PRO A 242 13.16 -4.02 40.76
N ILE A 243 12.54 -5.19 40.77
CA ILE A 243 11.09 -5.37 40.87
C ILE A 243 10.70 -5.26 42.36
N PRO A 244 9.77 -4.37 42.75
CA PRO A 244 9.26 -4.34 44.12
C PRO A 244 8.35 -5.54 44.39
N SER A 245 8.58 -6.24 45.49
CA SER A 245 7.78 -7.36 45.96
C SER A 245 6.40 -6.88 46.45
N GLY A 246 5.35 -7.19 45.68
CA GLY A 246 3.94 -7.07 46.07
C GLY A 246 3.41 -8.35 46.74
N PRO A 247 2.34 -8.28 47.55
CA PRO A 247 1.99 -9.30 48.52
C PRO A 247 1.28 -10.51 47.89
N THR A 248 1.61 -11.69 48.41
CA THR A 248 0.98 -12.97 48.12
C THR A 248 -0.48 -12.95 48.58
N LEU A 249 -1.42 -13.16 47.68
CA LEU A 249 -2.81 -13.49 48.02
C LEU A 249 -3.03 -14.97 47.75
N SER A 250 -3.26 -15.71 48.82
CA SER A 250 -3.71 -17.10 48.86
C SER A 250 -5.22 -17.18 48.61
N PHE A 251 -5.64 -17.95 47.61
CA PHE A 251 -6.84 -18.80 47.63
C PHE A 251 -6.63 -19.97 46.67
#